data_AF-A0A920C4X8-F1
#
_entry.id   AF-A0A920C4X8-F1
#
_cell.length_a   1.000
_cell.length_b   1.000
_cell.length_c   1.000
_cell.angle_alpha   90.00
_cell.angle_beta   90.00
_cell.angle_gamma   90.00
#
_symmetry.space_group_name_H-M   'P 1'
#
loop_
_entity.id
_entity.type
_entity.pdbx_description
1 polymer ?
#
loop_
_entity_poly.entity_id
_entity_poly.type
_entity_poly.pdbx_seq_one_letter_code
_entity_poly.pdbx_strand_id
1 'polypeptide(L)'
;MRKLALIFCFTMMIAIIFSITVPKEAVVQSGNQTNAAVAETEELQPSKEEVIKVMNGLLDTLKQEADDSYKLQNYAAKQELLDAFESYVTPELAEEFVDYYFRIEADGVYVIPTHTMPWFQEENEYDMINTSNQSVQIVQENENDMVGSYTLVVEMTLQNGWKIQDIGYK
;
A
#
# COMPACT_ATOMS: atom_id res chain seq x y z
N MET A 1 -46.74 -53.79 -17.14
CA MET A 1 -46.08 -54.91 -16.45
C MET A 1 -45.50 -54.40 -15.14
N ARG A 2 -45.99 -54.98 -14.01
CA ARG A 2 -45.35 -55.25 -12.71
C ARG A 2 -44.52 -54.13 -12.04
N LYS A 3 -45.01 -53.52 -10.94
CA LYS A 3 -44.82 -53.89 -9.50
C LYS A 3 -43.44 -53.43 -8.98
N LEU A 4 -43.19 -52.86 -7.79
CA LEU A 4 -43.93 -52.53 -6.57
C LEU A 4 -42.97 -51.70 -5.67
N ALA A 5 -43.49 -50.65 -5.02
CA ALA A 5 -43.27 -50.17 -3.65
C ALA A 5 -41.92 -50.33 -2.88
N LEU A 6 -41.53 -49.27 -2.14
CA LEU A 6 -41.61 -49.31 -0.68
C LEU A 6 -41.59 -47.90 -0.04
N ILE A 7 -42.65 -47.63 0.71
CA ILE A 7 -42.93 -46.48 1.57
C ILE A 7 -42.44 -46.85 2.97
N PHE A 8 -41.76 -45.95 3.67
CA PHE A 8 -41.74 -45.96 5.13
C PHE A 8 -42.18 -44.60 5.66
N CYS A 9 -43.45 -44.55 6.04
CA CYS A 9 -43.98 -43.59 7.00
C CYS A 9 -43.41 -43.94 8.39
N PHE A 10 -42.90 -42.96 9.12
CA PHE A 10 -43.09 -42.93 10.56
C PHE A 10 -43.36 -41.49 11.00
N THR A 11 -44.65 -41.18 11.04
CA THR A 11 -45.25 -40.04 11.70
C THR A 11 -45.23 -40.25 13.22
N MET A 12 -44.70 -39.29 13.98
CA MET A 12 -45.12 -39.02 15.36
C MET A 12 -44.49 -37.68 15.78
N MET A 13 -45.10 -36.54 15.47
CA MET A 13 -46.07 -35.84 16.34
C MET A 13 -45.82 -36.06 17.83
N ILE A 14 -45.06 -35.16 18.46
CA ILE A 14 -45.39 -34.64 19.78
C ILE A 14 -45.21 -33.13 19.74
N ALA A 15 -46.35 -32.44 19.70
CA ALA A 15 -46.47 -31.04 20.02
C ALA A 15 -46.28 -30.87 21.52
N ILE A 16 -45.36 -29.98 21.94
CA ILE A 16 -45.49 -29.30 23.23
C ILE A 16 -45.09 -27.84 23.01
N ILE A 17 -46.13 -27.01 22.86
CA ILE A 17 -46.07 -25.58 23.12
C ILE A 17 -46.03 -25.43 24.64
N PHE A 18 -44.92 -24.97 25.19
CA PHE A 18 -44.90 -24.32 26.50
C PHE A 18 -44.44 -22.88 26.30
N SER A 19 -45.42 -21.98 26.22
CA SER A 19 -45.21 -20.59 26.60
C SER A 19 -44.96 -20.56 28.09
N ILE A 20 -43.73 -20.22 28.49
CA ILE A 20 -43.45 -19.77 29.86
C ILE A 20 -42.92 -18.36 29.75
N THR A 21 -43.74 -17.46 30.26
CA THR A 21 -43.48 -16.08 30.62
C THR A 21 -42.10 -15.93 31.26
N VAL A 22 -41.29 -15.00 30.76
CA VAL A 22 -40.04 -14.55 31.37
C VAL A 22 -40.36 -13.81 32.68
N PRO A 23 -39.87 -14.25 33.85
CA PRO A 23 -39.71 -13.38 34.99
C PRO A 23 -38.31 -12.76 35.02
N LYS A 24 -38.32 -11.54 35.52
CA LYS A 24 -37.23 -10.61 35.78
C LYS A 24 -36.26 -11.09 36.87
N GLU A 25 -34.96 -10.85 36.61
CA GLU A 25 -33.79 -10.76 37.51
C GLU A 25 -33.35 -11.97 38.37
N ALA A 26 -32.11 -12.41 38.13
CA ALA A 26 -30.95 -12.30 39.06
C ALA A 26 -30.03 -13.55 39.09
N VAL A 27 -28.73 -13.28 38.90
CA VAL A 27 -27.56 -13.89 39.59
C VAL A 27 -26.90 -15.17 39.02
N VAL A 28 -25.72 -14.91 38.42
CA VAL A 28 -24.40 -15.56 38.58
C VAL A 28 -23.92 -16.64 37.57
N GLN A 29 -22.83 -16.22 36.94
CA GLN A 29 -21.79 -16.84 36.10
C GLN A 29 -21.55 -18.35 36.14
N SER A 30 -21.20 -18.84 34.94
CA SER A 30 -20.01 -19.65 34.58
C SER A 30 -20.46 -20.70 33.55
N GLY A 31 -19.93 -20.85 32.34
CA GLY A 31 -18.70 -20.41 31.71
C GLY A 31 -18.45 -21.40 30.58
N ASN A 32 -18.59 -20.97 29.32
CA ASN A 32 -17.86 -21.44 28.13
C ASN A 32 -18.55 -20.86 26.89
N GLN A 33 -18.18 -19.62 26.58
CA GLN A 33 -18.38 -19.09 25.24
C GLN A 33 -17.22 -19.58 24.38
N THR A 34 -17.56 -20.38 23.38
CA THR A 34 -16.70 -20.68 22.24
C THR A 34 -16.41 -19.36 21.53
N ASN A 35 -15.28 -18.73 21.83
CA ASN A 35 -14.76 -17.61 21.07
C ASN A 35 -14.32 -18.16 19.71
N ALA A 36 -15.18 -18.00 18.70
CA ALA A 36 -14.74 -17.96 17.32
C ALA A 36 -13.89 -16.68 17.21
N ALA A 37 -12.58 -16.83 17.27
CA ALA A 37 -11.63 -15.78 16.92
C ALA A 37 -11.84 -15.47 15.44
N VAL A 38 -12.61 -14.43 15.15
CA VAL A 38 -12.48 -13.71 13.89
C VAL A 38 -11.12 -13.04 13.98
N ALA A 39 -10.14 -13.55 13.25
CA ALA A 39 -8.89 -12.83 13.06
C ALA A 39 -9.24 -11.56 12.26
N GLU A 40 -9.35 -10.42 12.95
CA GLU A 40 -9.21 -9.13 12.30
C GLU A 40 -7.85 -9.16 11.62
N THR A 41 -7.87 -9.11 10.28
CA THR A 41 -6.64 -8.92 9.52
C THR A 41 -6.23 -7.49 9.79
N GLU A 42 -5.22 -7.30 10.66
CA GLU A 42 -4.62 -5.98 10.86
C GLU A 42 -4.11 -5.48 9.51
N GLU A 43 -4.68 -4.40 9.01
CA GLU A 43 -4.22 -3.75 7.78
C GLU A 43 -2.83 -3.19 8.04
N LEU A 44 -1.84 -3.70 7.30
CA LEU A 44 -0.44 -3.30 7.46
C LEU A 44 -0.26 -1.90 6.89
N GLN A 45 0.36 -1.02 7.69
CA GLN A 45 0.71 0.35 7.29
C GLN A 45 2.21 0.62 7.51
N PRO A 46 2.86 1.45 6.67
CA PRO A 46 4.21 1.93 6.96
C PRO A 46 4.20 2.86 8.18
N SER A 47 5.29 2.86 8.94
CA SER A 47 5.50 3.92 9.94
C SER A 47 5.79 5.26 9.27
N LYS A 48 5.68 6.36 10.02
CA LYS A 48 6.06 7.69 9.52
C LYS A 48 7.53 7.71 9.06
N GLU A 49 8.42 7.08 9.81
CA GLU A 49 9.84 7.00 9.48
C GLU A 49 10.06 6.21 8.20
N GLU A 50 9.27 5.17 7.94
CA GLU A 50 9.36 4.37 6.72
C GLU A 50 8.87 5.15 5.50
N VAL A 51 7.76 5.90 5.63
CA VAL A 51 7.31 6.84 4.60
C VAL A 51 8.41 7.84 4.27
N ILE A 52 8.94 8.54 5.28
CA ILE A 52 10.00 9.55 5.09
C ILE A 52 11.23 8.94 4.43
N LYS A 53 11.67 7.77 4.89
CA LYS A 53 12.81 7.05 4.30
C LYS A 53 12.59 6.78 2.81
N VAL A 54 11.41 6.30 2.43
CA VAL A 54 11.10 5.97 1.03
C VAL A 54 10.99 7.24 0.17
N MET A 55 10.28 8.27 0.66
CA MET A 55 10.09 9.53 -0.07
C MET A 55 11.40 10.29 -0.27
N ASN A 56 12.25 10.37 0.76
CA ASN A 56 13.55 11.02 0.67
C ASN A 56 14.53 10.18 -0.14
N GLY A 57 14.51 8.86 0.04
CA GLY A 57 15.36 7.94 -0.73
C GLY A 57 15.12 8.00 -2.23
N LEU A 58 13.86 8.09 -2.67
CA LEU A 58 13.53 8.34 -4.08
C LEU A 58 14.11 9.68 -4.56
N LEU A 59 13.87 10.77 -3.81
CA LEU A 59 14.34 12.11 -4.20
C LEU A 59 15.88 12.19 -4.30
N ASP A 60 16.57 11.59 -3.34
CA ASP A 60 18.04 11.53 -3.32
C ASP A 60 18.57 10.68 -4.47
N THR A 61 17.86 9.60 -4.83
CA THR A 61 18.19 8.77 -6.00
C THR A 61 17.98 9.53 -7.31
N LEU A 62 16.99 10.43 -7.39
CA LEU A 62 16.82 11.30 -8.56
C LEU A 62 17.91 12.40 -8.63
N LYS A 63 18.35 12.92 -7.50
CA LYS A 63 19.32 14.04 -7.41
C LYS A 63 20.77 13.55 -7.44
N GLN A 64 21.17 12.95 -8.55
CA GLN A 64 22.53 12.46 -8.72
C GLN A 64 23.55 13.57 -9.00
N GLU A 65 24.73 13.41 -8.40
CA GLU A 65 25.89 14.23 -8.76
C GLU A 65 26.37 13.86 -10.18
N ALA A 66 26.59 14.90 -10.98
CA ALA A 66 27.05 14.78 -12.36
C ALA A 66 28.20 15.76 -12.63
N ASP A 67 29.03 15.45 -13.62
CA ASP A 67 30.07 16.35 -14.10
C ASP A 67 29.51 17.45 -15.02
N ASP A 68 30.39 18.32 -15.54
CA ASP A 68 30.01 19.42 -16.44
C ASP A 68 29.37 18.95 -17.76
N SER A 69 29.51 17.68 -18.11
CA SER A 69 28.87 17.05 -19.27
C SER A 69 27.58 16.32 -18.91
N TYR A 70 27.08 16.49 -17.68
CA TYR A 70 25.95 15.78 -17.09
C TYR A 70 26.14 14.27 -16.89
N LYS A 71 27.38 13.78 -16.99
CA LYS A 71 27.66 12.36 -16.77
C LYS A 71 27.64 12.07 -15.27
N LEU A 72 26.91 11.03 -14.88
CA LEU A 72 26.82 10.62 -13.48
C LEU A 72 28.17 10.10 -12.99
N GLN A 73 28.49 10.44 -11.74
CA GLN A 73 29.74 10.01 -11.11
C GLN A 73 29.63 8.60 -10.51
N ASN A 74 28.44 8.23 -10.03
CA ASN A 74 28.22 7.03 -9.23
C ASN A 74 27.59 5.86 -10.00
N TYR A 75 27.12 6.08 -11.22
CA TYR A 75 26.42 5.08 -12.03
C TYR A 75 26.88 5.12 -13.48
N ALA A 76 27.29 3.96 -14.00
CA ALA A 76 27.80 3.78 -15.35
C ALA A 76 26.86 2.97 -16.25
N ALA A 77 25.87 2.28 -15.67
CA ALA A 77 24.91 1.47 -16.42
C ALA A 77 23.46 1.66 -15.95
N LYS A 78 22.51 1.39 -16.87
CA LYS A 78 21.07 1.45 -16.59
C LYS A 78 20.68 0.58 -15.38
N GLN A 79 21.22 -0.64 -15.30
CA GLN A 79 20.88 -1.56 -14.22
C GLN A 79 21.29 -1.02 -12.84
N GLU A 80 22.44 -0.35 -12.74
CA GLU A 80 22.90 0.19 -11.45
C GLU A 80 21.97 1.29 -10.94
N LEU A 81 21.38 2.09 -11.84
CA LEU A 81 20.34 3.05 -11.48
C LEU A 81 19.05 2.34 -11.04
N LEU A 82 18.58 1.35 -11.80
CA LEU A 82 17.38 0.60 -11.45
C LEU A 82 17.51 -0.06 -10.07
N ASP A 83 18.68 -0.62 -9.77
CA ASP A 83 19.00 -1.22 -8.46
C ASP A 83 19.00 -0.17 -7.34
N ALA A 84 19.47 1.06 -7.62
CA ALA A 84 19.42 2.17 -6.66
C ALA A 84 17.98 2.61 -6.35
N PHE A 85 17.09 2.58 -7.34
CA PHE A 85 15.66 2.88 -7.18
C PHE A 85 14.88 1.77 -6.47
N GLU A 86 15.35 0.52 -6.57
CA GLU A 86 14.61 -0.67 -6.11
C GLU A 86 14.16 -0.56 -4.64
N SER A 87 14.96 0.09 -3.78
CA SER A 87 14.60 0.22 -2.36
C SER A 87 13.41 1.15 -2.08
N TYR A 88 12.98 1.94 -3.06
CA TYR A 88 12.04 3.05 -2.85
C TYR A 88 10.81 2.97 -3.74
N VAL A 89 10.94 2.42 -4.95
CA VAL A 89 9.85 2.35 -5.92
C VAL A 89 9.71 0.95 -6.50
N THR A 90 8.55 0.65 -7.09
CA THR A 90 8.35 -0.58 -7.86
C THR A 90 9.24 -0.60 -9.11
N PRO A 91 9.58 -1.78 -9.65
CA PRO A 91 10.39 -1.89 -10.87
C PRO A 91 9.81 -1.11 -12.05
N GLU A 92 8.49 -1.12 -12.20
CA GLU A 92 7.79 -0.40 -13.28
C GLU A 92 8.00 1.12 -13.15
N LEU A 93 7.83 1.67 -11.95
CA LEU A 93 8.02 3.11 -11.72
C LEU A 93 9.51 3.50 -11.79
N ALA A 94 10.43 2.62 -11.38
CA ALA A 94 11.87 2.83 -11.55
C ALA A 94 12.24 3.00 -13.03
N GLU A 95 11.71 2.16 -13.91
CA GLU A 95 11.94 2.26 -15.35
C GLU A 95 11.44 3.60 -15.92
N GLU A 96 10.25 4.05 -15.50
CA GLU A 96 9.72 5.35 -15.92
C GLU A 96 10.60 6.52 -15.48
N PHE A 97 11.09 6.50 -14.23
CA PHE A 97 12.02 7.50 -13.73
C PHE A 97 13.35 7.48 -14.48
N VAL A 98 13.91 6.28 -14.71
CA VAL A 98 15.17 6.13 -15.42
C VAL A 98 15.06 6.65 -16.85
N ASP A 99 13.98 6.29 -17.56
CA ASP A 99 13.77 6.70 -18.94
C ASP A 99 13.47 8.20 -19.09
N TYR A 100 12.85 8.83 -18.09
CA TYR A 100 12.55 10.27 -18.12
C TYR A 100 13.73 11.16 -17.71
N TYR A 101 14.44 10.80 -16.64
CA TYR A 101 15.48 11.66 -16.05
C TYR A 101 16.89 11.36 -16.54
N PHE A 102 17.12 10.24 -17.23
CA PHE A 102 18.45 9.81 -17.60
C PHE A 102 18.55 9.39 -19.07
N ARG A 103 19.73 9.61 -19.64
CA ARG A 103 20.10 9.14 -20.96
C ARG A 103 21.23 8.12 -20.81
N ILE A 104 20.99 6.91 -21.30
CA ILE A 104 21.94 5.81 -21.27
C ILE A 104 22.73 5.81 -22.57
N GLU A 105 24.06 5.89 -22.48
CA GLU A 105 24.97 5.80 -23.62
C GLU A 105 25.97 4.66 -23.42
N ALA A 106 26.74 4.33 -24.47
CA ALA A 106 27.72 3.25 -24.41
C ALA A 106 28.85 3.51 -23.42
N ASP A 107 29.13 4.79 -23.12
CA ASP A 107 30.24 5.20 -22.26
C ASP A 107 29.78 5.67 -20.87
N GLY A 108 28.47 5.69 -20.57
CA GLY A 108 27.96 5.96 -19.23
C GLY A 108 26.50 6.42 -19.19
N VAL A 109 26.10 6.92 -18.03
CA VAL A 109 24.76 7.46 -17.81
C VAL A 109 24.83 8.97 -17.61
N TYR A 110 23.88 9.68 -18.22
CA TYR A 110 23.81 11.12 -18.20
C TYR A 110 22.48 11.56 -17.59
N VAL A 111 22.49 12.52 -16.67
CA VAL A 111 21.24 13.15 -16.22
C VAL A 111 20.73 14.09 -17.31
N ILE A 112 19.42 14.10 -17.53
CA ILE A 112 18.75 15.05 -18.42
C ILE A 112 18.42 16.29 -17.59
N PRO A 113 18.95 17.49 -17.92
CA PRO A 113 18.72 18.71 -17.16
C PRO A 113 17.24 19.10 -17.17
N THR A 114 16.54 18.79 -16.09
CA THR A 114 15.11 19.02 -15.90
C THR A 114 14.88 19.59 -14.50
N HIS A 115 13.71 20.18 -14.28
CA HIS A 115 13.29 20.56 -12.94
C HIS A 115 12.92 19.31 -12.13
N THR A 116 13.24 19.32 -10.84
CA THR A 116 12.72 18.30 -9.91
C THR A 116 11.21 18.45 -9.80
N MET A 117 10.50 17.31 -9.76
CA MET A 117 9.05 17.28 -9.57
C MET A 117 8.65 17.98 -8.25
N PRO A 118 7.46 18.62 -8.17
CA PRO A 118 6.88 19.01 -6.89
C PRO A 118 6.83 17.79 -5.97
N TRP A 119 7.25 17.92 -4.71
CA TRP A 119 7.56 16.74 -3.91
C TRP A 119 7.06 16.82 -2.48
N PHE A 120 7.12 15.70 -1.79
CA PHE A 120 6.79 15.55 -0.39
C PHE A 120 7.56 16.56 0.48
N GLN A 121 6.84 17.18 1.42
CA GLN A 121 7.39 18.10 2.40
C GLN A 121 7.31 17.45 3.77
N GLU A 122 8.45 16.97 4.27
CA GLU A 122 8.53 16.16 5.51
C GLU A 122 7.93 16.85 6.74
N GLU A 123 8.01 18.17 6.79
CA GLU A 123 7.50 18.99 7.89
C GLU A 123 5.97 19.15 7.86
N ASN A 124 5.32 18.83 6.73
CA ASN A 124 3.87 18.94 6.60
C ASN A 124 3.19 17.63 7.03
N GLU A 125 2.00 17.78 7.61
CA GLU A 125 1.13 16.64 7.89
C GLU A 125 0.64 16.00 6.58
N TYR A 126 0.31 14.72 6.62
CA TYR A 126 -0.27 13.98 5.50
C TYR A 126 -1.28 12.95 6.01
N ASP A 127 -2.27 12.65 5.19
CA ASP A 127 -3.22 11.57 5.44
C ASP A 127 -2.68 10.25 4.89
N MET A 128 -2.91 9.15 5.61
CA MET A 128 -2.62 7.79 5.14
C MET A 128 -3.91 6.96 5.13
N ILE A 129 -4.31 6.52 3.95
CA ILE A 129 -5.56 5.82 3.70
C ILE A 129 -5.24 4.39 3.26
N ASN A 130 -5.72 3.39 3.99
CA ASN A 130 -5.60 2.00 3.53
C ASN A 130 -6.44 1.76 2.29
N THR A 131 -5.80 1.24 1.24
CA THR A 131 -6.48 0.85 0.00
C THR A 131 -6.55 -0.68 -0.13
N SER A 132 -5.68 -1.40 0.58
CA SER A 132 -5.75 -2.86 0.77
C SER A 132 -4.94 -3.30 1.99
N ASN A 133 -4.88 -4.61 2.26
CA ASN A 133 -4.01 -5.18 3.31
C ASN A 133 -2.50 -4.92 3.10
N GLN A 134 -2.09 -4.55 1.89
CA GLN A 134 -0.68 -4.37 1.50
C GLN A 134 -0.48 -3.08 0.68
N SER A 135 -1.44 -2.15 0.75
CA SER A 135 -1.40 -0.91 -0.02
C SER A 135 -1.98 0.24 0.79
N VAL A 136 -1.30 1.38 0.72
CA VAL A 136 -1.75 2.63 1.33
C VAL A 136 -1.65 3.76 0.32
N GLN A 137 -2.51 4.76 0.46
CA GLN A 137 -2.43 6.02 -0.26
C GLN A 137 -2.05 7.12 0.73
N ILE A 138 -1.02 7.88 0.38
CA ILE A 138 -0.59 9.08 1.09
C ILE A 138 -1.12 10.29 0.33
N VAL A 139 -1.77 11.21 1.04
CA VAL A 139 -2.27 12.47 0.47
C VAL A 139 -1.68 13.63 1.27
N GLN A 140 -0.98 14.53 0.59
CA GLN A 140 -0.35 15.69 1.20
C GLN A 140 -0.66 16.96 0.41
N GLU A 141 -1.20 17.98 1.08
CA GLU A 141 -1.32 19.33 0.52
C GLU A 141 -0.03 20.10 0.80
N ASN A 142 0.56 20.64 -0.26
CA ASN A 142 1.83 21.35 -0.20
C ASN A 142 1.75 22.68 -0.96
N GLU A 143 2.70 23.56 -0.70
CA GLU A 143 2.90 24.80 -1.46
C GLU A 143 4.39 25.07 -1.62
N ASN A 144 4.80 25.57 -2.78
CA ASN A 144 6.11 26.17 -2.96
C ASN A 144 6.10 27.28 -4.01
N ASP A 145 7.15 28.10 -4.01
CA ASP A 145 7.26 29.27 -4.88
C ASP A 145 7.30 28.93 -6.38
N MET A 146 7.69 27.71 -6.76
CA MET A 146 7.85 27.32 -8.17
C MET A 146 6.53 26.93 -8.83
N VAL A 147 5.68 26.19 -8.13
CA VAL A 147 4.43 25.63 -8.69
C VAL A 147 3.16 26.09 -7.98
N GLY A 148 3.28 26.84 -6.87
CA GLY A 148 2.14 27.21 -6.03
C GLY A 148 1.66 26.05 -5.18
N SER A 149 0.38 26.06 -4.83
CA SER A 149 -0.27 24.97 -4.07
C SER A 149 -0.51 23.76 -4.97
N TYR A 150 -0.30 22.56 -4.43
CA TYR A 150 -0.56 21.29 -5.10
C TYR A 150 -0.92 20.22 -4.08
N THR A 151 -1.69 19.21 -4.52
CA THR A 151 -1.89 18.00 -3.73
C THR A 151 -1.07 16.86 -4.31
N LEU A 152 -0.14 16.35 -3.50
CA LEU A 152 0.61 15.14 -3.80
C LEU A 152 -0.21 13.92 -3.36
N VAL A 153 -0.38 12.95 -4.26
CA VAL A 153 -1.00 11.66 -3.99
C VAL A 153 0.01 10.57 -4.32
N VAL A 154 0.35 9.73 -3.35
CA VAL A 154 1.35 8.67 -3.51
C VAL A 154 0.73 7.35 -3.13
N GLU A 155 0.78 6.37 -4.02
CA GLU A 155 0.35 5.02 -3.72
C GLU A 155 1.58 4.20 -3.34
N MET A 156 1.55 3.59 -2.15
CA MET A 156 2.59 2.68 -1.69
C MET A 156 2.07 1.26 -1.60
N THR A 157 2.93 0.30 -1.86
CA THR A 157 2.66 -1.14 -1.76
C THR A 157 3.76 -1.86 -0.99
N LEU A 158 3.38 -2.88 -0.23
CA LEU A 158 4.32 -3.72 0.51
C LEU A 158 4.86 -4.83 -0.39
N GLN A 159 6.10 -4.68 -0.88
CA GLN A 159 6.80 -5.65 -1.72
C GLN A 159 8.27 -5.75 -1.29
N ASN A 160 8.58 -6.67 -0.35
CA ASN A 160 9.89 -6.76 0.31
C ASN A 160 10.31 -5.44 0.99
N GLY A 161 9.33 -4.76 1.60
CA GLY A 161 9.45 -3.39 2.10
C GLY A 161 8.38 -2.49 1.45
N TRP A 162 8.06 -1.36 2.07
CA TRP A 162 7.15 -0.40 1.46
C TRP A 162 7.83 0.33 0.31
N LYS A 163 7.15 0.37 -0.85
CA LYS A 163 7.65 1.00 -2.08
C LYS A 163 6.56 1.86 -2.70
N ILE A 164 6.94 2.93 -3.36
CA ILE A 164 6.02 3.75 -4.15
C ILE A 164 5.70 3.02 -5.45
N GLN A 165 4.42 2.88 -5.74
CA GLN A 165 3.89 2.27 -6.94
C GLN A 165 3.41 3.33 -7.94
N ASP A 166 2.84 4.44 -7.46
CA ASP A 166 2.32 5.51 -8.30
C ASP A 166 2.41 6.87 -7.60
N ILE A 167 2.53 7.93 -8.41
CA ILE A 167 2.63 9.32 -7.96
C ILE A 167 1.72 10.18 -8.83
N GLY A 168 0.75 10.83 -8.20
CA GLY A 168 -0.20 11.73 -8.83
C GLY A 168 -0.17 13.14 -8.23
N TYR A 169 -0.63 14.09 -9.03
CA TYR A 169 -0.81 15.49 -8.65
C TYR A 169 -2.22 15.96 -8.98
N LYS A 170 -2.80 16.78 -8.11
CA LYS A 170 -4.10 17.44 -8.33
C LYS A 170 -3.98 18.94 -8.16
#